data_AF-A0A1X3DIX5-F1
#
_entry.id   AF-A0A1X3DIX5-F1
#
_cell.length_a   1.000
_cell.length_b   1.000
_cell.length_c   1.000
_cell.angle_alpha   90.00
_cell.angle_beta   90.00
_cell.angle_gamma   90.00
#
_symmetry.space_group_name_H-M   'P 1'
#
loop_
_entity.id
_entity.type
_entity.pdbx_description
1 polymer ?
#
loop_
_entity_poly.entity_id
_entity_poly.type
_entity_poly.pdbx_seq_one_letter_code
_entity_poly.pdbx_strand_id
1 'polypeptide(L)'
;MANDELLERIRDIRASEKRVYLRVREIFALAADYQPSFKENTQFFKTIQNKLHFAATGYTAVELVYRRADASKPLMGLTHITDGVVRKKTLKQPKTI
;
A
#
# COMPACT_ATOMS: atom_id res chain seq x y z
N MET A 1 6.43 6.85 -25.71
CA MET A 1 6.56 8.24 -25.25
C MET A 1 5.60 8.58 -24.11
N ALA A 2 4.30 8.83 -24.31
CA ALA A 2 3.40 9.20 -23.20
C ALA A 2 3.23 8.12 -22.10
N ASN A 3 3.33 6.83 -22.47
CA ASN A 3 3.25 5.73 -21.51
C ASN A 3 4.51 5.60 -20.64
N ASP A 4 5.69 5.91 -21.21
CA ASP A 4 6.98 5.78 -20.50
C ASP A 4 7.13 6.85 -19.42
N GLU A 5 6.67 8.08 -19.71
CA GLU A 5 6.66 9.21 -18.77
C GLU A 5 5.75 8.93 -17.56
N LEU A 6 4.57 8.36 -17.78
CA LEU A 6 3.66 7.97 -16.69
C LEU A 6 4.28 6.88 -15.81
N LEU A 7 4.95 5.90 -16.42
CA LEU A 7 5.64 4.84 -15.68
C LEU A 7 6.82 5.37 -14.88
N GLU A 8 7.59 6.31 -15.43
CA GLU A 8 8.70 6.97 -14.75
C GLU A 8 8.20 7.80 -13.57
N ARG A 9 7.14 8.59 -13.78
CA ARG A 9 6.50 9.37 -12.72
C ARG A 9 5.95 8.48 -11.60
N ILE A 10 5.37 7.33 -11.94
CA ILE A 10 4.93 6.34 -10.95
C ILE A 10 6.12 5.80 -10.17
N ARG A 11 7.24 5.45 -10.83
CA ARG A 11 8.46 4.98 -10.14
C ARG A 11 9.01 6.03 -9.19
N ASP A 12 9.04 7.29 -9.58
CA ASP A 12 9.52 8.38 -8.73
C ASP A 12 8.63 8.59 -7.50
N ILE A 13 7.31 8.56 -7.67
CA ILE A 13 6.36 8.60 -6.54
C ILE A 13 6.66 7.45 -5.59
N ARG A 14 6.81 6.22 -6.09
CA ARG A 14 7.11 5.04 -5.25
C ARG A 14 8.46 5.13 -4.54
N ALA A 15 9.48 5.65 -5.22
CA ALA A 15 10.79 5.87 -4.62
C ALA A 15 10.69 6.91 -3.49
N SER A 16 9.91 7.98 -3.69
CA SER A 16 9.67 9.00 -2.67
C SER A 16 8.92 8.45 -1.46
N GLU A 17 7.86 7.66 -1.64
CA GLU A 17 7.11 7.00 -0.57
C GLU A 17 8.00 6.05 0.24
N LYS A 18 8.82 5.24 -0.46
CA LYS A 18 9.76 4.33 0.19
C LYS A 18 10.78 5.08 1.05
N ARG A 19 11.29 6.22 0.57
CA ARG A 19 12.22 7.07 1.33
C ARG A 19 11.58 7.64 2.59
N VAL A 20 10.34 8.11 2.50
CA VAL A 20 9.57 8.60 3.67
C VAL A 20 9.42 7.48 4.70
N TYR A 21 9.01 6.27 4.26
CA TYR A 21 8.84 5.14 5.16
C TYR A 21 10.15 4.74 5.86
N LEU A 22 11.26 4.67 5.11
CA LEU A 22 12.58 4.39 5.68
C LEU A 22 12.98 5.44 6.71
N ARG A 23 12.74 6.73 6.42
CA ARG A 23 13.13 7.80 7.34
C ARG A 23 12.32 7.79 8.63
N VAL A 24 11.00 7.56 8.55
CA VAL A 24 10.15 7.39 9.74
C VAL A 24 10.62 6.20 10.55
N ARG A 25 10.98 5.08 9.90
CA ARG A 25 11.49 3.89 10.58
C ARG A 25 12.84 4.12 11.25
N GLU A 26 13.75 4.87 10.62
CA GLU A 26 15.05 5.25 11.21
C GLU A 26 14.88 6.12 12.45
N ILE A 27 14.02 7.14 12.38
CA ILE A 27 13.71 8.00 13.55
C ILE A 27 13.11 7.17 14.67
N PHE A 28 12.22 6.24 14.32
CA PHE A 28 11.59 5.37 15.30
C PHE A 28 12.58 4.35 15.90
N ALA A 29 13.57 3.90 15.14
CA ALA A 29 14.63 3.02 15.63
C ALA A 29 15.61 3.72 16.59
N LEU A 30 15.67 5.06 16.58
CA LEU A 30 16.44 5.86 17.53
C LEU A 30 15.71 6.05 18.88
N ALA A 31 14.42 5.70 18.97
CA ALA A 31 13.73 5.67 20.25
C ALA A 31 14.33 4.55 21.12
N ALA A 32 14.68 4.86 22.37
CA ALA A 32 15.49 4.04 23.26
C ALA A 32 14.97 2.59 23.47
N ASP A 33 13.69 2.32 23.20
CA ASP A 33 13.03 1.04 23.48
C ASP A 33 12.59 0.28 22.20
N TYR A 34 13.15 0.59 21.03
CA TYR A 34 12.78 -0.08 19.78
C TYR A 34 13.30 -1.53 19.69
N GLN A 35 12.42 -2.53 19.89
CA GLN A 35 12.66 -3.90 19.37
C GLN A 35 11.78 -4.21 18.15
N PRO A 36 12.36 -4.64 17.01
CA PRO A 36 11.62 -5.03 15.80
C PRO A 36 10.56 -6.12 16.00
N SER A 37 10.70 -6.95 17.03
CA SER A 37 9.80 -8.07 17.35
C SER A 37 8.51 -7.67 18.08
N PHE A 38 8.41 -6.44 18.58
CA PHE A 38 7.23 -6.00 19.32
C PHE A 38 6.00 -5.89 18.42
N LYS A 39 4.87 -6.44 18.90
CA LYS A 39 3.59 -6.36 18.19
C LYS A 39 3.09 -4.92 18.12
N GLU A 40 3.43 -4.08 19.11
CA GLU A 40 3.08 -2.65 19.10
C GLU A 40 3.64 -1.93 17.87
N ASN A 41 4.87 -2.27 17.43
CA ASN A 41 5.51 -1.63 16.29
C ASN A 41 4.75 -1.90 14.99
N THR A 42 4.29 -3.14 14.80
CA THR A 42 3.45 -3.49 13.63
C THR A 42 2.15 -2.70 13.63
N GLN A 43 1.54 -2.49 14.81
CA GLN A 43 0.29 -1.75 14.93
C GLN A 43 0.46 -0.25 14.71
N PHE A 44 1.58 0.32 15.19
CA PHE A 44 1.95 1.71 14.94
C PHE A 44 2.11 2.00 13.44
N PHE A 45 2.92 1.20 12.73
CA PHE A 45 3.13 1.39 11.30
C PHE A 45 1.85 1.18 10.47
N LYS A 46 0.99 0.20 10.85
CA LYS A 46 -0.35 0.04 10.25
C LYS A 46 -1.20 1.29 10.43
N THR A 47 -1.16 1.90 11.62
CA THR A 47 -1.93 3.12 11.92
C THR A 47 -1.43 4.31 11.11
N ILE A 48 -0.11 4.50 11.02
CA ILE A 48 0.48 5.56 10.19
C ILE A 48 0.13 5.35 8.71
N GLN A 49 0.25 4.13 8.20
CA GLN A 49 -0.08 3.83 6.81
C GLN A 49 -1.54 4.17 6.49
N ASN A 50 -2.47 3.80 7.37
CA ASN A 50 -3.88 4.17 7.21
C ASN A 50 -4.10 5.69 7.24
N LYS A 51 -3.42 6.42 8.14
CA LYS A 51 -3.49 7.88 8.20
C LYS A 51 -2.95 8.53 6.93
N LEU A 52 -1.85 8.03 6.37
CA LEU A 52 -1.28 8.52 5.12
C LEU A 52 -2.23 8.27 3.93
N HIS A 53 -2.87 7.10 3.87
CA HIS A 53 -3.86 6.81 2.83
C HIS A 53 -5.07 7.74 2.93
N PHE A 54 -5.55 7.98 4.15
CA PHE A 54 -6.63 8.92 4.39
C PHE A 54 -6.25 10.35 4.01
N ALA A 55 -5.05 10.81 4.37
CA ALA A 55 -4.57 12.15 4.02
C ALA A 55 -4.45 12.34 2.49
N ALA A 56 -4.04 11.31 1.75
CA ALA A 56 -3.87 11.39 0.30
C ALA A 56 -5.19 11.22 -0.49
N THR A 57 -6.11 10.38 0.01
CA THR A 57 -7.30 9.96 -0.77
C THR A 57 -8.63 10.37 -0.17
N GLY A 58 -8.66 10.80 1.09
CA GLY A 58 -9.88 11.03 1.87
C GLY A 58 -10.53 9.74 2.40
N TYR A 59 -9.92 8.57 2.18
CA TYR A 59 -10.46 7.27 2.58
C TYR A 59 -9.40 6.43 3.29
N THR A 60 -9.85 5.61 4.25
CA THR A 60 -9.00 4.58 4.86
C THR A 60 -8.69 3.46 3.85
N ALA A 61 -7.67 2.65 4.13
CA ALA A 61 -7.33 1.52 3.26
C ALA A 61 -8.53 0.58 3.05
N VAL A 62 -9.30 0.32 4.11
CA VAL A 62 -10.45 -0.58 4.11
C VAL A 62 -11.58 -0.02 3.25
N GLU A 63 -11.90 1.27 3.40
CA GLU A 63 -12.90 1.96 2.57
C GLU A 63 -12.48 1.98 1.09
N LEU A 64 -11.19 2.20 0.82
CA LEU A 64 -10.66 2.17 -0.54
C LEU A 64 -10.81 0.78 -1.18
N VAL A 65 -10.56 -0.29 -0.42
CA VAL A 65 -10.79 -1.67 -0.89
C VAL A 65 -12.28 -1.89 -1.17
N TYR A 66 -13.14 -1.50 -0.23
CA TYR A 66 -14.58 -1.67 -0.33
C TYR A 66 -15.15 -0.96 -1.57
N ARG A 67 -14.72 0.28 -1.83
CA ARG A 67 -15.17 1.05 -3.00
C ARG A 67 -14.65 0.50 -4.33
N ARG A 68 -13.52 -0.20 -4.32
CA ARG A 68 -12.93 -0.82 -5.53
C ARG A 68 -13.51 -2.21 -5.82
N ALA A 69 -13.95 -2.92 -4.79
CA ALA A 69 -14.57 -4.22 -4.92
C ALA A 69 -15.99 -4.07 -5.48
N ASP A 70 -16.20 -4.60 -6.68
CA ASP A 70 -17.47 -4.45 -7.39
C ASP A 70 -18.02 -5.81 -7.79
N ALA A 71 -19.03 -6.29 -7.05
CA ALA A 71 -19.63 -7.60 -7.27
C ALA A 71 -20.38 -7.71 -8.61
N SER A 72 -20.70 -6.59 -9.27
CA SER A 72 -21.31 -6.60 -10.60
C SER A 72 -20.30 -6.90 -11.72
N LYS A 73 -18.99 -6.78 -11.43
CA LYS A 73 -17.91 -7.06 -12.38
C LYS A 73 -17.42 -8.51 -12.28
N PRO A 74 -17.00 -9.11 -13.41
CA PRO A 74 -16.31 -10.38 -13.39
C PRO A 74 -15.16 -10.36 -12.39
N LEU A 75 -15.06 -11.41 -11.55
CA LEU A 75 -14.03 -11.55 -10.52
C LEU A 75 -13.92 -10.34 -9.57
N MET A 76 -15.05 -9.67 -9.29
CA MET A 76 -15.13 -8.49 -8.41
C MET A 76 -14.26 -7.29 -8.84
N GLY A 77 -13.90 -7.20 -10.12
CA GLY A 77 -13.06 -6.13 -10.67
C GLY A 77 -11.54 -6.37 -10.59
N LEU A 78 -11.11 -7.61 -10.36
CA LEU A 78 -9.68 -7.98 -10.39
C LEU A 78 -9.10 -7.85 -11.81
N THR A 79 -8.09 -6.99 -11.98
CA THR A 79 -7.43 -6.75 -13.27
C THR A 79 -6.19 -7.63 -13.50
N HIS A 80 -5.65 -8.22 -12.43
CA HIS A 80 -4.57 -9.19 -12.50
C HIS A 80 -5.11 -10.55 -12.09
N ILE A 81 -5.03 -11.52 -13.00
CA ILE A 81 -5.30 -12.93 -12.76
C ILE A 81 -4.20 -13.76 -13.40
N THR A 82 -3.76 -14.81 -12.72
CA THR A 82 -2.75 -15.74 -13.25
C THR A 82 -3.47 -17.04 -13.57
N ASP A 83 -3.44 -17.45 -14.84
CA ASP A 83 -4.05 -18.68 -15.37
C ASP A 83 -5.56 -18.82 -15.14
N GLY A 84 -6.30 -17.70 -15.13
CA GLY A 84 -7.76 -17.72 -14.93
C GLY A 84 -8.22 -18.09 -13.51
N VAL A 85 -7.29 -18.31 -12.57
CA VAL A 85 -7.59 -18.67 -11.19
C VAL A 85 -7.22 -17.54 -10.24
N VAL A 86 -8.16 -17.15 -9.38
CA VAL A 86 -7.92 -16.18 -8.31
C VAL A 86 -7.11 -16.86 -7.20
N ARG A 87 -5.81 -16.51 -7.09
CA ARG A 87 -4.94 -17.02 -6.01
C ARG A 87 -4.78 -15.96 -4.91
N LYS A 88 -4.49 -16.36 -3.67
CA LYS A 88 -4.15 -15.41 -2.57
C LYS A 88 -3.01 -14.45 -2.92
N LYS A 89 -2.07 -14.87 -3.77
CA LYS A 89 -0.99 -14.01 -4.30
C LYS A 89 -1.50 -12.93 -5.25
N THR A 90 -2.59 -13.21 -5.96
CA THR A 90 -3.29 -12.34 -6.88
C THR A 90 -4.24 -11.37 -6.15
N LEU A 91 -4.81 -11.82 -5.02
CA LEU A 91 -5.60 -11.00 -4.10
C LEU A 91 -4.76 -10.01 -3.28
N LYS A 92 -3.43 -10.18 -3.24
CA LYS A 92 -2.57 -9.06 -2.84
C LYS A 92 -2.77 -8.02 -3.92
N GLN A 93 -3.51 -6.97 -3.58
CA GLN A 93 -3.63 -5.78 -4.42
C GLN A 93 -2.27 -5.49 -5.05
N PRO A 94 -2.20 -5.06 -6.33
CA PRO A 94 -0.94 -4.56 -6.87
C PRO A 94 -0.38 -3.61 -5.82
N LYS A 95 0.79 -3.92 -5.25
CA LYS A 95 1.34 -3.23 -4.07
C LYS A 95 1.16 -1.73 -4.27
N THR A 96 0.11 -1.17 -3.68
CA THR A 96 -0.39 0.19 -3.77
C THR A 96 -0.98 0.32 -2.39
N ILE A 97 -0.25 0.81 -1.40
CA ILE A 97 0.76 1.87 -1.39
C ILE A 97 1.96 1.37 -0.58
#